data_AF-A0A820UEA3-F1
#
_entry.id   AF-A0A820UEA3-F1
#
_cell.length_a   1.000
_cell.length_b   1.000
_cell.length_c   1.000
_cell.angle_alpha   90.00
_cell.angle_beta   90.00
_cell.angle_gamma   90.00
#
_symmetry.space_group_name_H-M   'P 1'
#
loop_
_entity.id
_entity.type
_entity.pdbx_description
1 polymer ?
#
loop_
_entity_poly.entity_id
_entity_poly.type
_entity_poly.pdbx_seq_one_letter_code
_entity_poly.pdbx_strand_id
1 'polypeptide(L)'
;MSIGLSNIFGRFIVGYLGDRKSMNRLFLFIITLIISGVATIVAPLCGSSVFPHIGYASVFGFFSGGYVTLTAIVLADIVGINKLSDAFGVLLLFVGIATAIGTPIVGGMRDAFAHFSRPFLWPYLIFGSCTVVSGILLFAIPFLQPKKPSDDQTEIGCDVFYSEKDLSSQEQQQKV
;
A
#
# COMPACT_ATOMS: atom_id res chain seq x y z
N MET A 1 -8.86 16.64 11.79
CA MET A 1 -7.87 17.70 11.48
C MET A 1 -6.42 17.19 11.58
N SER A 2 -6.08 16.35 12.57
CA SER A 2 -4.74 15.77 12.73
C SER A 2 -4.25 14.94 11.54
N ILE A 3 -5.09 14.04 11.00
CA ILE A 3 -4.71 13.16 9.87
C ILE A 3 -4.19 13.95 8.67
N GLY A 4 -4.86 15.04 8.30
CA GLY A 4 -4.48 15.87 7.15
C GLY A 4 -3.13 16.56 7.32
N LEU A 5 -2.89 17.16 8.49
CA LEU A 5 -1.60 17.78 8.81
C LEU A 5 -0.49 16.72 8.81
N SER A 6 -0.68 15.62 9.52
CA SER A 6 0.30 14.55 9.59
C SER A 6 0.60 13.94 8.22
N ASN A 7 -0.39 13.82 7.33
CA ASN A 7 -0.19 13.34 5.96
C ASN A 7 0.74 14.26 5.17
N ILE A 8 0.52 15.59 5.23
CA ILE A 8 1.40 16.57 4.57
C ILE A 8 2.82 16.44 5.11
N PHE A 9 3.00 16.42 6.44
CA PHE A 9 4.32 16.22 7.05
C PHE A 9 4.97 14.88 6.64
N GLY A 10 4.18 13.80 6.55
CA GLY A 10 4.62 12.49 6.08
C GLY A 10 5.16 12.54 4.66
N ARG A 11 4.45 13.21 3.75
CA ARG A 11 4.89 13.41 2.36
C ARG A 11 6.22 14.16 2.27
N PHE A 12 6.37 15.25 3.03
CA PHE A 12 7.61 16.04 3.05
C PHE A 12 8.79 15.24 3.60
N ILE A 13 8.62 14.61 4.77
CA ILE A 13 9.72 13.90 5.44
C ILE A 13 10.12 12.66 4.65
N VAL A 14 9.14 11.83 4.26
CA VAL A 14 9.44 10.59 3.52
C VAL A 14 9.92 10.89 2.10
N GLY A 15 9.38 11.92 1.44
CA GLY A 15 9.88 12.39 0.15
C GLY A 15 11.34 12.86 0.24
N TYR A 16 11.69 13.63 1.28
CA TYR A 16 13.06 14.04 1.54
C TYR A 16 13.99 12.86 1.85
N LEU A 17 13.52 11.87 2.63
CA LEU A 17 14.27 10.64 2.90
C LEU A 17 14.47 9.79 1.64
N GLY A 18 13.49 9.77 0.73
CA GLY A 18 13.53 9.00 -0.52
C GLY A 18 14.48 9.55 -1.59
N ASP A 19 14.84 10.82 -1.51
CA ASP A 19 15.81 11.46 -2.41
C ASP A 19 17.27 11.18 -2.01
N ARG A 20 17.52 10.84 -0.73
CA ARG A 20 18.86 10.48 -0.27
C ARG A 20 19.31 9.15 -0.89
N LYS A 21 20.33 9.21 -1.75
CA LYS A 21 21.00 8.05 -2.38
C LYS A 21 21.50 6.97 -1.40
N SER A 22 21.60 7.27 -0.12
CA SER A 22 22.09 6.33 0.90
C SER A 22 21.03 5.34 1.40
N MET A 23 19.76 5.51 1.04
CA MET A 23 18.66 4.63 1.48
C MET A 23 17.92 4.04 0.28
N ASN A 24 17.73 2.71 0.33
CA ASN A 24 16.92 2.01 -0.66
C ASN A 24 15.47 2.47 -0.54
N ARG A 25 14.92 3.04 -1.62
CA ARG A 25 13.53 3.52 -1.67
C ARG A 25 12.52 2.41 -1.37
N LEU A 26 12.84 1.18 -1.82
CA LEU A 26 12.12 -0.04 -1.48
C LEU A 26 12.03 -0.29 0.04
N PHE A 27 13.13 -0.10 0.75
CA PHE A 27 13.19 -0.37 2.19
C PHE A 27 12.34 0.63 2.98
N LEU A 28 12.33 1.90 2.56
CA LEU A 28 11.42 2.92 3.10
C LEU A 28 9.95 2.56 2.87
N PHE A 29 9.63 2.02 1.70
CA PHE A 29 8.28 1.56 1.36
C PHE A 29 7.84 0.42 2.29
N ILE A 30 8.68 -0.59 2.48
CA ILE A 30 8.41 -1.74 3.36
C ILE A 30 8.18 -1.28 4.82
N ILE A 31 9.08 -0.44 5.36
CA ILE A 31 8.94 0.05 6.74
C ILE A 31 7.62 0.81 6.93
N THR A 32 7.32 1.72 6.01
CA THR A 32 6.09 2.53 6.04
C THR A 32 4.85 1.66 5.98
N LEU A 33 4.87 0.61 5.16
CA LEU A 33 3.78 -0.34 4.97
C LEU A 33 3.56 -1.21 6.22
N ILE A 34 4.63 -1.73 6.83
CA ILE A 34 4.54 -2.50 8.08
C ILE A 34 4.02 -1.63 9.23
N ILE A 35 4.52 -0.41 9.40
CA ILE A 35 4.07 0.48 10.47
C ILE A 35 2.59 0.86 10.28
N SER A 36 2.17 1.15 9.05
CA SER A 36 0.76 1.41 8.74
C SER A 36 -0.15 0.21 9.04
N GLY A 37 0.29 -1.02 8.70
CA GLY A 37 -0.44 -2.25 8.99
C GLY A 37 -0.57 -2.50 10.50
N VAL A 38 0.51 -2.35 11.25
CA VAL A 38 0.50 -2.47 12.73
C VAL A 38 -0.39 -1.38 13.35
N ALA A 39 -0.31 -0.14 12.88
CA ALA A 39 -1.19 0.93 13.34
C ALA A 39 -2.66 0.55 13.10
N THR A 40 -2.99 -0.01 11.94
CA THR A 40 -4.36 -0.44 11.61
C THR A 40 -4.89 -1.53 12.54
N ILE A 41 -4.04 -2.46 12.98
CA ILE A 41 -4.37 -3.48 13.99
C ILE A 41 -4.68 -2.85 15.35
N VAL A 42 -3.95 -1.79 15.71
CA VAL A 42 -4.09 -1.09 17.00
C VAL A 42 -5.27 -0.10 16.99
N ALA A 43 -5.77 0.29 15.81
CA ALA A 43 -6.89 1.23 15.66
C ALA A 43 -8.15 0.88 16.48
N PRO A 44 -8.70 -0.35 16.42
CA PRO A 44 -9.89 -0.71 17.21
C PRO A 44 -9.61 -0.88 18.72
N LEU A 45 -8.35 -0.91 19.16
CA LEU A 45 -7.98 -1.01 20.58
C LEU A 45 -7.98 0.34 21.30
N CYS A 46 -8.00 1.46 20.57
CA CYS A 46 -7.91 2.80 21.16
C CYS A 46 -9.14 3.27 21.96
N GLY A 47 -10.22 2.49 22.03
CA GLY A 47 -11.38 2.77 22.90
C GLY A 47 -12.08 4.12 22.62
N SER A 48 -12.96 4.54 23.54
CA SER A 48 -13.72 5.80 23.44
C SER A 48 -12.93 7.06 23.85
N SER A 49 -11.64 6.93 24.19
CA SER A 49 -10.83 8.07 24.63
C SER A 49 -10.26 8.84 23.44
N VAL A 50 -10.46 10.16 23.44
CA VAL A 50 -10.07 11.04 22.32
C VAL A 50 -8.55 11.16 22.18
N PHE A 51 -7.81 11.16 23.29
CA PHE A 51 -6.35 11.29 23.32
C PHE A 51 -5.60 10.19 22.54
N PRO A 52 -5.80 8.89 22.80
CA PRO A 52 -5.13 7.83 22.04
C PRO A 52 -5.55 7.81 20.56
N HIS A 53 -6.80 8.21 20.27
CA HIS A 53 -7.28 8.28 18.90
C HIS A 53 -6.57 9.37 18.07
N ILE A 54 -6.24 10.51 18.68
CA ILE A 54 -5.44 11.58 18.05
C ILE A 54 -4.00 11.12 17.80
N GLY A 55 -3.41 10.41 18.76
CA GLY A 55 -2.07 9.82 18.61
C GLY A 55 -2.02 8.84 17.46
N TYR A 56 -2.95 7.88 17.42
CA TYR A 56 -3.13 6.93 16.33
C TYR A 56 -3.32 7.64 14.98
N ALA A 57 -4.25 8.59 14.91
CA ALA A 57 -4.57 9.34 13.69
C ALA A 57 -3.35 10.10 13.13
N SER A 58 -2.50 10.63 14.00
CA SER A 58 -1.28 11.32 13.60
C SER A 58 -0.25 10.36 13.02
N VAL A 59 -0.02 9.22 13.68
CA VAL A 59 0.90 8.18 13.21
C VAL A 59 0.40 7.59 11.88
N PHE A 60 -0.84 7.13 11.83
CA PHE A 60 -1.43 6.58 10.62
C PHE A 60 -1.43 7.58 9.46
N GLY A 61 -1.80 8.85 9.72
CA GLY A 61 -1.78 9.90 8.71
C GLY A 61 -0.37 10.16 8.16
N PHE A 62 0.64 10.17 9.04
CA PHE A 62 2.04 10.35 8.65
C PHE A 62 2.54 9.23 7.71
N PHE A 63 2.38 7.97 8.11
CA PHE A 63 2.83 6.84 7.32
C PHE A 63 1.99 6.65 6.04
N SER A 64 0.68 6.88 6.09
CA SER A 64 -0.18 6.86 4.89
C SER A 64 0.25 7.92 3.87
N GLY A 65 0.58 9.14 4.32
CA GLY A 65 1.10 10.19 3.44
C GLY A 65 2.43 9.82 2.81
N GLY A 66 3.36 9.28 3.60
CA GLY A 66 4.65 8.79 3.10
C GLY A 66 4.53 7.65 2.10
N TYR A 67 3.62 6.71 2.35
CA TYR A 67 3.34 5.59 1.44
C TYR A 67 2.90 6.09 0.06
N VAL A 68 1.93 7.01 0.00
CA VAL A 68 1.45 7.57 -1.27
C VAL A 68 2.58 8.25 -2.05
N THR A 69 3.47 8.98 -1.37
CA THR A 69 4.65 9.58 -2.00
C THR A 69 5.61 8.52 -2.54
N LEU A 70 5.91 7.48 -1.76
CA LEU A 70 6.81 6.40 -2.19
C LEU A 70 6.24 5.59 -3.35
N THR A 71 4.92 5.36 -3.38
CA THR A 71 4.27 4.65 -4.50
C THR A 71 4.54 5.37 -5.82
N ALA A 72 4.43 6.70 -5.87
CA ALA A 72 4.72 7.46 -7.08
C ALA A 72 6.22 7.43 -7.44
N ILE A 73 7.12 7.49 -6.46
CA ILE A 73 8.57 7.43 -6.67
C ILE A 73 8.98 6.05 -7.23
N VAL A 74 8.53 4.97 -6.59
CA VAL A 74 8.80 3.59 -7.04
C VAL A 74 8.20 3.37 -8.42
N LEU A 75 6.98 3.85 -8.67
CA LEU A 75 6.38 3.72 -9.99
C LEU A 75 7.18 4.48 -11.05
N ALA A 76 7.68 5.68 -10.75
CA ALA A 76 8.54 6.46 -11.65
C ALA A 76 9.87 5.77 -11.93
N ASP A 77 10.45 5.10 -10.93
CA ASP A 77 11.66 4.29 -11.09
C ASP A 77 11.40 3.05 -11.99
N ILE A 78 10.19 2.45 -11.95
CA ILE A 78 9.83 1.26 -12.75
C ILE A 78 9.45 1.62 -14.19
N VAL A 79 8.53 2.56 -14.40
CA VAL A 79 7.97 2.86 -15.74
C VAL A 79 8.69 3.99 -16.46
N GLY A 80 9.54 4.72 -15.73
CA GLY A 80 10.17 5.94 -16.21
C GLY A 80 9.22 7.15 -16.20
N ILE A 81 9.80 8.34 -16.06
CA ILE A 81 9.08 9.61 -15.90
C ILE A 81 8.14 9.91 -17.10
N ASN A 82 8.49 9.41 -18.30
CA ASN A 82 7.72 9.66 -19.53
C ASN A 82 6.35 8.98 -19.57
N LYS A 83 6.17 7.89 -18.80
CA LYS A 83 4.93 7.09 -18.76
C LYS A 83 4.32 7.00 -17.37
N LEU A 84 4.84 7.78 -16.43
CA LEU A 84 4.39 7.78 -15.04
C LEU A 84 2.91 8.10 -14.90
N SER A 85 2.41 9.13 -15.59
CA SER A 85 1.00 9.54 -15.48
C SER A 85 0.05 8.48 -16.05
N ASP A 86 0.43 7.83 -17.15
CA ASP A 86 -0.36 6.77 -17.78
C ASP A 86 -0.46 5.56 -16.82
N ALA A 87 0.68 5.12 -16.28
CA ALA A 87 0.74 4.00 -15.35
C ALA A 87 0.04 4.31 -14.01
N PHE A 88 0.24 5.52 -13.47
CA PHE A 88 -0.39 5.93 -12.21
C PHE A 88 -1.91 6.06 -12.37
N GLY A 89 -2.40 6.47 -13.54
CA GLY A 89 -3.81 6.49 -13.87
C GLY A 89 -4.45 5.10 -13.86
N VAL A 90 -3.81 4.12 -14.51
CA VAL A 90 -4.25 2.71 -14.49
C VAL A 90 -4.21 2.14 -13.07
N LEU A 91 -3.13 2.39 -12.31
CA LEU A 91 -3.02 2.01 -10.90
C LEU A 91 -4.18 2.57 -10.07
N LEU A 92 -4.50 3.87 -10.23
CA LEU A 92 -5.60 4.51 -9.51
C LEU A 92 -6.96 3.95 -9.91
N LEU A 93 -7.15 3.55 -11.17
CA LEU A 93 -8.37 2.89 -11.63
C LEU A 93 -8.56 1.56 -10.88
N PHE A 94 -7.52 0.72 -10.80
CA PHE A 94 -7.57 -0.53 -10.04
C PHE A 94 -7.81 -0.29 -8.54
N VAL A 95 -7.12 0.68 -7.93
CA VAL A 95 -7.34 1.05 -6.52
C VAL A 95 -8.78 1.55 -6.31
N GLY A 96 -9.33 2.29 -7.26
CA GLY A 96 -10.71 2.76 -7.24
C GLY A 96 -11.71 1.61 -7.24
N ILE A 97 -11.56 0.65 -8.16
CA ILE A 97 -12.40 -0.56 -8.22
C ILE A 97 -12.25 -1.38 -6.93
N ALA A 98 -11.02 -1.60 -6.48
CA ALA A 98 -10.74 -2.35 -5.25
C ALA A 98 -11.37 -1.68 -4.03
N THR A 99 -11.36 -0.35 -3.94
CA THR A 99 -11.99 0.40 -2.84
C THR A 99 -13.52 0.35 -2.93
N ALA A 100 -14.06 0.44 -4.14
CA ALA A 100 -15.50 0.34 -4.39
C ALA A 100 -16.05 -1.04 -4.00
N ILE A 101 -15.29 -2.12 -4.22
CA ILE A 101 -15.64 -3.48 -3.81
C ILE A 101 -15.28 -3.74 -2.33
N GLY A 102 -14.20 -3.15 -1.83
CA GLY A 102 -13.74 -3.33 -0.46
C GLY A 102 -14.71 -2.75 0.58
N THR A 103 -15.32 -1.60 0.28
CA THR A 103 -16.30 -0.94 1.17
C THR A 103 -17.52 -1.83 1.48
N PRO A 104 -18.24 -2.41 0.50
CA PRO A 104 -19.36 -3.32 0.75
C PRO A 104 -18.92 -4.64 1.37
N ILE A 105 -17.74 -5.17 1.04
CA ILE A 105 -17.19 -6.37 1.70
C ILE A 105 -16.99 -6.09 3.20
N VAL A 106 -16.33 -4.99 3.55
CA VAL A 106 -16.11 -4.61 4.96
C VAL A 106 -17.44 -4.33 5.67
N GLY A 107 -18.40 -3.71 4.98
CA GLY A 107 -19.76 -3.52 5.48
C GLY A 107 -20.44 -4.85 5.82
N GLY A 108 -20.49 -5.78 4.87
CA GLY A 108 -21.08 -7.11 5.06
C GLY A 108 -20.35 -7.94 6.11
N MET A 109 -19.03 -7.82 6.23
CA MET A 109 -18.26 -8.42 7.32
C MET A 109 -18.72 -7.85 8.68
N ARG A 110 -18.89 -6.54 8.80
CA ARG A 110 -19.37 -5.92 10.04
C ARG A 110 -20.76 -6.42 10.43
N ASP A 111 -21.64 -6.61 9.44
CA ASP A 111 -22.99 -7.12 9.67
C ASP A 111 -22.98 -8.60 10.08
N ALA A 112 -22.13 -9.42 9.47
CA ALA A 112 -21.94 -10.82 9.86
C ALA A 112 -21.40 -10.96 11.30
N PHE A 113 -20.49 -10.07 11.71
CA PHE A 113 -19.91 -10.05 13.06
C PHE A 113 -20.74 -9.23 14.07
N ALA A 114 -21.94 -8.76 13.71
CA ALA A 114 -22.77 -7.90 14.56
C ALA A 114 -23.16 -8.53 15.91
N HIS A 115 -23.15 -9.86 16.00
CA HIS A 115 -23.46 -10.61 17.23
C HIS A 115 -22.29 -10.65 18.24
N PHE A 116 -21.08 -10.28 17.83
CA PHE A 116 -19.92 -10.22 18.73
C PHE A 116 -19.82 -8.85 19.41
N SER A 117 -19.33 -8.82 20.65
CA SER A 117 -19.20 -7.58 21.44
C SER A 117 -18.30 -6.51 20.80
N ARG A 118 -17.53 -6.84 19.75
CA ARG A 118 -16.64 -5.92 19.02
C ARG A 118 -16.63 -6.22 17.51
N PRO A 119 -17.68 -5.85 16.75
CA PRO A 119 -17.80 -6.17 15.32
C PRO A 119 -16.75 -5.48 14.45
N PHE A 120 -16.17 -4.38 14.94
CA PHE A 120 -15.10 -3.64 14.25
C PHE A 120 -13.71 -4.25 14.43
N LEU A 121 -13.49 -5.14 15.41
CA LEU A 121 -12.15 -5.65 15.68
C LEU A 121 -11.67 -6.60 14.55
N TRP A 122 -12.54 -7.50 14.12
CA TRP A 122 -12.25 -8.53 13.12
C TRP A 122 -11.83 -7.97 11.75
N PRO A 123 -12.58 -7.03 11.14
CA PRO A 123 -12.19 -6.45 9.85
C PRO A 123 -10.83 -5.76 9.90
N TYR A 124 -10.55 -5.02 10.98
CA TYR A 124 -9.28 -4.30 11.16
C TYR A 124 -8.10 -5.25 11.39
N LEU A 125 -8.31 -6.35 12.12
CA LEU A 125 -7.29 -7.38 12.30
C LEU A 125 -6.95 -8.07 10.97
N ILE A 126 -7.95 -8.44 10.17
CA ILE A 126 -7.73 -9.09 8.88
C ILE A 126 -7.00 -8.14 7.91
N PHE A 127 -7.47 -6.91 7.78
CA PHE A 127 -6.86 -5.95 6.86
C PHE A 127 -5.44 -5.55 7.30
N GLY A 128 -5.26 -5.27 8.60
CA GLY A 128 -3.96 -4.93 9.16
C GLY A 128 -2.96 -6.08 9.07
N SER A 129 -3.36 -7.31 9.38
CA SER A 129 -2.49 -8.49 9.26
C SER A 129 -2.12 -8.79 7.81
N CYS A 130 -3.07 -8.73 6.87
CA CYS A 130 -2.79 -8.89 5.44
C CYS A 130 -1.77 -7.86 4.94
N THR A 131 -1.90 -6.59 5.39
CA THR A 131 -0.96 -5.53 5.06
C THR A 131 0.44 -5.82 5.63
N VAL A 132 0.53 -6.24 6.90
CA VAL A 132 1.82 -6.60 7.51
C VAL A 132 2.46 -7.79 6.81
N VAL A 133 1.67 -8.83 6.49
CA VAL A 133 2.15 -10.01 5.75
C VAL A 133 2.67 -9.61 4.38
N SER A 134 1.97 -8.73 3.66
CA SER A 134 2.46 -8.16 2.39
C SER A 134 3.82 -7.48 2.56
N GLY A 135 3.99 -6.64 3.59
CA GLY A 135 5.27 -6.00 3.89
C GLY A 135 6.39 -6.98 4.24
N ILE A 136 6.08 -8.03 5.00
CA ILE A 136 7.05 -9.08 5.35
C ILE A 136 7.45 -9.90 4.12
N LEU A 137 6.49 -10.22 3.24
CA LEU A 137 6.77 -10.89 1.97
C LEU A 137 7.71 -10.03 1.10
N LEU A 138 7.45 -8.72 1.00
CA LEU A 138 8.36 -7.80 0.29
C LEU A 138 9.76 -7.73 0.93
N PHE A 139 9.87 -7.94 2.24
CA PHE A 139 11.16 -8.01 2.94
C PHE A 139 11.89 -9.35 2.70
N ALA A 140 11.16 -10.45 2.48
CA ALA A 140 11.73 -11.76 2.21
C ALA A 140 12.35 -11.86 0.80
N ILE A 141 11.80 -11.15 -0.19
CA ILE A 141 12.31 -11.08 -1.57
C ILE A 141 13.82 -10.73 -1.61
N PRO A 142 14.29 -9.59 -1.07
CA PRO A 142 15.71 -9.24 -1.10
C PRO A 142 16.61 -10.16 -0.25
N PHE A 143 16.04 -10.98 0.64
CA PHE A 143 16.78 -11.98 1.42
C PHE A 143 17.00 -13.30 0.65
N LEU A 144 16.08 -13.65 -0.24
CA LEU A 144 16.14 -14.84 -1.10
C LEU A 144 16.95 -14.60 -2.37
N GLN A 145 17.24 -13.34 -2.70
CA GLN A 145 18.07 -13.00 -3.84
C GLN A 145 19.56 -12.91 -3.44
N PRO A 146 20.41 -13.84 -3.91
CA PRO A 146 21.85 -13.67 -3.81
C PRO A 146 22.26 -12.44 -4.64
N LYS A 147 22.57 -11.34 -3.94
CA LYS A 147 23.25 -10.11 -4.37
C LYS A 147 23.40 -9.97 -5.90
N LYS A 148 22.31 -9.68 -6.60
CA LYS A 148 22.32 -9.19 -7.99
C LYS A 148 22.23 -7.65 -7.95
N PRO A 149 22.90 -6.91 -8.83
CA PRO A 149 22.94 -5.45 -8.75
C PRO A 149 21.57 -4.91 -9.12
N SER A 150 20.78 -4.49 -8.11
CA SER A 150 19.70 -3.50 -8.22
C SER A 150 18.83 -3.61 -9.48
N ASP A 151 18.15 -4.75 -9.68
CA ASP A 151 17.28 -4.98 -10.83
C ASP A 151 16.19 -6.06 -10.56
N ASP A 152 15.40 -5.91 -9.48
CA ASP A 152 14.41 -6.96 -9.11
C ASP A 152 12.97 -6.49 -8.87
N GLN A 153 12.69 -5.18 -8.86
CA GLN A 153 11.30 -4.70 -9.05
C GLN A 153 10.94 -4.49 -10.52
N THR A 154 11.93 -4.61 -11.41
CA THR A 154 11.78 -4.59 -12.86
C THR A 154 11.06 -5.84 -13.37
N GLU A 155 11.29 -7.02 -12.77
CA GLU A 155 10.68 -8.28 -13.23
C GLU A 155 9.19 -8.36 -12.87
N ILE A 156 8.77 -8.20 -11.61
CA ILE A 156 7.35 -8.38 -11.21
C ILE A 156 6.39 -7.38 -11.91
N GLY A 157 6.83 -6.13 -12.11
CA GLY A 157 6.05 -5.13 -12.85
C GLY A 157 5.99 -5.41 -14.35
N CYS A 158 7.09 -5.87 -14.95
CA CYS A 158 7.07 -6.39 -16.32
C CYS A 158 6.20 -7.63 -16.40
N ASP A 159 6.25 -8.58 -15.47
CA ASP A 159 5.50 -9.85 -15.54
C ASP A 159 3.98 -9.61 -15.54
N VAL A 160 3.49 -8.66 -14.75
CA VAL A 160 2.06 -8.28 -14.76
C VAL A 160 1.70 -7.54 -16.06
N PHE A 161 2.53 -6.61 -16.53
CA PHE A 161 2.27 -5.86 -17.76
C PHE A 161 2.46 -6.70 -19.05
N TYR A 162 3.34 -7.70 -19.00
CA TYR A 162 3.62 -8.69 -20.05
C TYR A 162 2.49 -9.73 -20.09
N SER A 163 2.04 -10.21 -18.92
CA SER A 163 0.86 -11.08 -18.82
C SER A 163 -0.42 -10.43 -19.35
N GLU A 164 -0.59 -9.10 -19.19
CA GLU A 164 -1.79 -8.39 -19.71
C GLU A 164 -1.70 -8.11 -21.22
N LYS A 165 -0.50 -7.90 -21.76
CA LYS A 165 -0.28 -7.82 -23.22
C LYS A 165 -0.44 -9.15 -23.93
N ASP A 166 -0.05 -10.25 -23.30
CA ASP A 166 -0.28 -11.59 -23.84
C ASP A 166 -1.78 -11.94 -23.81
N LEU A 167 -2.50 -11.61 -22.73
CA LEU A 167 -3.94 -11.86 -22.65
C LEU A 167 -4.73 -11.06 -23.71
N SER A 168 -4.38 -9.80 -23.94
CA SER A 168 -5.04 -8.94 -24.93
C SER A 168 -4.66 -9.26 -26.39
N SER A 169 -3.45 -9.74 -26.65
CA SER A 169 -3.02 -10.19 -27.99
C SER A 169 -3.66 -11.53 -28.37
N GLN A 170 -3.90 -12.42 -27.39
CA GLN A 170 -4.61 -13.69 -27.59
C GLN A 170 -6.11 -13.46 -27.83
N GLU A 171 -6.75 -12.52 -27.11
CA GLU A 171 -8.16 -12.20 -27.33
C GLU A 171 -8.42 -11.56 -28.70
N GLN A 172 -7.45 -10.83 -29.27
CA GLN A 172 -7.57 -10.28 -30.63
C GLN A 172 -7.34 -11.33 -31.72
N GLN A 173 -6.50 -12.35 -31.51
CA GLN A 173 -6.34 -13.44 -32.48
C GLN A 173 -7.51 -14.44 -32.47
N GLN A 174 -8.27 -14.54 -31.38
CA GLN A 174 -9.42 -15.46 -31.30
C GLN A 174 -10.72 -14.88 -31.88
N LYS A 175 -10.70 -13.63 -32.36
CA LYS A 175 -11.83 -12.97 -33.03
C LYS A 175 -11.65 -12.79 -34.56
N VAL A 176 -10.67 -13.46 -35.17
CA VAL A 176 -10.46 -13.48 -36.63
C VAL A 176 -10.67 -14.88 -37.18
#